data_AF-A0A9E0IRT1-F1
#
_entry.id   AF-A0A9E0IRT1-F1
#
_cell.length_a   1.000
_cell.length_b   1.000
_cell.length_c   1.000
_cell.angle_alpha   90.00
_cell.angle_beta   90.00
_cell.angle_gamma   90.00
#
_symmetry.space_group_name_H-M   'P 1'
#
loop_
_entity.id
_entity.type
_entity.pdbx_description
1 polymer ?
#
loop_
_entity_poly.entity_id
_entity_poly.type
_entity_poly.pdbx_seq_one_letter_code
_entity_poly.pdbx_strand_id
1 'polypeptide(L)'
;MLALRTQTLLLVTGLASALAACGDDGGADSPDARTTGTPDGGGGGNPDANTTPTACTASSFECPDGLPVCDFMAEMCVAAVDACTGDDAAEPNDGPSQATVATGLTLTGSVCSQPSVEGDWFRVTLTAGSWRFNMTWTATADLDAYIYDMAGTLVARGISTEASEVFATSDALPAGDYYVEILQYDPMATAAATAYSMTIEEAQCAVSFDCASAAAPVCNVGLCEAGPAQCTGDDAGDTAGTDDGPAGARPYTAPVTAAICNTPGSEADWYSVTVTAGQGLIASAAFANGDIDVVVLDSTGQVMGQSFWRTPEVVTLTYLPAGTYYVVVTNFADPAVVAALPYTLTVTTTAAQTCTTSTQCAAVYSTQYYRGSCTAGVCQRLAPAAPLANGMPCDSGDDCTSGFCSYLSFEADAQDSVCSTECTSTAECAAVGAGLTCTTGFNTNFCLPACASNLECGVVSLGSDTLDPGQPWDYLTCTTPGAAGSCGPDPM
;
A
#
# COMPACT_ATOMS: atom_id res chain seq x y z
N MET A 1 -12.86 4.42 12.21
CA MET A 1 -11.78 5.43 12.20
C MET A 1 -10.44 4.79 12.55
N LEU A 2 -10.12 3.61 11.99
CA LEU A 2 -8.91 2.82 12.31
C LEU A 2 -7.93 2.77 11.11
N ALA A 3 -8.16 3.54 10.06
CA ALA A 3 -7.47 3.44 8.77
C ALA A 3 -6.49 4.60 8.46
N LEU A 4 -6.40 5.63 9.31
CA LEU A 4 -5.69 6.87 8.95
C LEU A 4 -4.22 6.96 9.41
N ARG A 5 -3.78 6.24 10.46
CA ARG A 5 -2.35 6.28 10.87
C ARG A 5 -1.42 5.52 9.91
N THR A 6 -1.97 4.63 9.08
CA THR A 6 -1.22 3.90 8.05
C THR A 6 -0.80 4.77 6.87
N GLN A 7 -1.38 5.97 6.68
CA GLN A 7 -1.03 6.88 5.57
C GLN A 7 0.40 7.44 5.70
N THR A 8 0.86 7.79 6.91
CA THR A 8 2.25 8.23 7.15
C THR A 8 3.26 7.12 6.80
N LEU A 9 2.87 5.86 6.96
CA LEU A 9 3.70 4.71 6.59
C LEU A 9 3.61 4.39 5.09
N LEU A 10 2.45 4.60 4.45
CA LEU A 10 2.27 4.40 3.00
C LEU A 10 3.12 5.34 2.15
N LEU A 11 3.43 6.55 2.65
CA LEU A 11 4.34 7.51 2.02
C LEU A 11 5.80 7.06 2.00
N VAL A 12 6.16 6.06 2.79
CA VAL A 12 7.55 5.71 3.08
C VAL A 12 7.87 4.23 2.80
N THR A 13 6.88 3.33 2.92
CA THR A 13 7.04 1.91 2.57
C THR A 13 6.13 1.55 1.39
N GLY A 14 6.59 1.82 0.17
CA GLY A 14 6.10 1.08 -0.99
C GLY A 14 6.70 -0.32 -0.99
N LEU A 15 6.21 -1.21 -0.11
CA LEU A 15 6.32 -2.68 -0.17
C LEU A 15 5.75 -3.28 1.13
N ALA A 16 4.50 -3.76 1.07
CA ALA A 16 4.03 -4.90 1.85
C ALA A 16 2.89 -5.60 1.09
N SER A 17 3.17 -6.84 0.76
CA SER A 17 2.43 -7.81 -0.04
C SER A 17 1.02 -8.16 0.44
N ALA A 18 0.15 -8.36 -0.56
CA ALA A 18 -0.91 -9.36 -0.67
C ALA A 18 -1.84 -9.60 0.53
N LEU A 19 -3.01 -8.94 0.49
CA LEU A 19 -4.28 -9.57 0.89
C LEU A 19 -5.39 -9.10 -0.07
N ALA A 20 -5.46 -9.73 -1.25
CA ALA A 20 -6.63 -9.64 -2.10
C ALA A 20 -7.74 -10.50 -1.48
N ALA A 21 -8.59 -9.88 -0.69
CA ALA A 21 -9.93 -10.40 -0.43
C ALA A 21 -10.88 -9.60 -1.32
N CYS A 22 -11.49 -10.27 -2.30
CA CYS A 22 -12.67 -9.78 -3.00
C CYS A 22 -13.76 -9.55 -1.93
N GLY A 23 -13.90 -8.30 -1.51
CA GLY A 23 -15.05 -7.82 -0.75
C GLY A 23 -16.16 -7.54 -1.74
N ASP A 24 -17.16 -8.39 -1.72
CA ASP A 24 -18.46 -8.21 -2.35
C ASP A 24 -19.12 -6.96 -1.75
N ASP A 25 -19.15 -5.87 -2.51
CA ASP A 25 -19.82 -4.63 -2.13
C ASP A 25 -21.32 -4.87 -2.22
N GLY A 26 -21.90 -5.30 -1.09
CA GLY A 26 -23.32 -5.53 -0.91
C GLY A 26 -24.15 -4.31 -1.27
N GLY A 27 -24.54 -4.23 -2.54
CA GLY A 27 -25.55 -3.35 -3.09
C GLY A 27 -26.94 -3.85 -2.71
N ALA A 28 -27.72 -2.98 -2.10
CA ALA A 28 -29.06 -3.25 -1.63
C ALA A 28 -30.00 -3.76 -2.73
N ASP A 29 -30.68 -4.87 -2.44
CA ASP A 29 -31.85 -5.39 -3.15
C ASP A 29 -32.85 -4.28 -3.53
N SER A 30 -33.12 -4.14 -4.83
CA SER A 30 -34.31 -3.48 -5.35
C SER A 30 -35.30 -4.52 -5.85
N PRO A 31 -36.54 -4.60 -5.34
CA PRO A 31 -37.54 -5.47 -5.93
C PRO A 31 -38.34 -4.68 -6.96
N ASP A 32 -38.02 -4.83 -8.24
CA ASP A 32 -38.97 -4.50 -9.31
C ASP A 32 -39.59 -5.75 -9.92
N ALA A 33 -40.87 -5.92 -9.64
CA ALA A 33 -41.68 -7.03 -10.07
C ALA A 33 -42.11 -6.82 -11.52
N ARG A 34 -41.56 -7.62 -12.44
CA ARG A 34 -42.10 -7.73 -13.80
C ARG A 34 -42.73 -9.10 -14.07
N THR A 35 -43.99 -8.99 -14.44
CA THR A 35 -44.99 -10.02 -14.72
C THR A 35 -44.56 -11.03 -15.79
N THR A 36 -44.71 -12.31 -15.48
CA THR A 36 -44.67 -13.45 -16.40
C THR A 36 -45.81 -13.38 -17.41
N GLY A 37 -45.51 -13.01 -18.65
CA GLY A 37 -46.38 -13.20 -19.80
C GLY A 37 -45.86 -14.34 -20.68
N THR A 38 -46.55 -15.48 -20.66
CA THR A 38 -46.38 -16.59 -21.62
C THR A 38 -46.76 -16.16 -23.04
N PRO A 39 -45.98 -16.51 -24.08
CA PRO A 39 -46.48 -16.54 -25.45
C PRO A 39 -46.87 -17.96 -25.86
N ASP A 40 -48.11 -18.07 -26.35
CA ASP A 40 -48.65 -19.22 -27.06
C ASP A 40 -47.98 -19.39 -28.44
N GLY A 41 -48.00 -20.62 -28.94
CA GLY A 41 -47.18 -21.10 -30.06
C GLY A 41 -47.56 -20.59 -31.46
N GLY A 42 -46.61 -20.74 -32.37
CA GLY A 42 -46.78 -20.56 -33.82
C GLY A 42 -45.55 -21.00 -34.59
N GLY A 43 -45.56 -22.23 -35.10
CA GLY A 43 -44.43 -22.87 -35.77
C GLY A 43 -44.08 -22.30 -37.15
N GLY A 44 -42.79 -22.28 -37.43
CA GLY A 44 -42.18 -22.13 -38.75
C GLY A 44 -40.72 -22.54 -38.66
N GLY A 45 -40.35 -23.66 -39.30
CA GLY A 45 -39.03 -24.26 -39.17
C GLY A 45 -37.90 -23.34 -39.65
N ASN A 46 -36.95 -23.08 -38.76
CA ASN A 46 -35.63 -22.53 -39.07
C ASN A 46 -34.60 -23.66 -38.83
N PRO A 47 -33.75 -24.03 -39.81
CA PRO A 47 -32.80 -25.11 -39.62
C PRO A 47 -31.65 -24.65 -38.71
N ASP A 48 -31.41 -25.44 -37.67
CA ASP A 48 -30.11 -25.75 -37.08
C ASP A 48 -29.05 -24.64 -37.00
N ALA A 49 -29.12 -23.90 -35.90
CA ALA A 49 -27.97 -23.75 -35.02
C ALA A 49 -28.47 -23.69 -33.57
N ASN A 50 -28.79 -24.86 -33.00
CA ASN A 50 -28.92 -25.02 -31.55
C ASN A 50 -27.52 -25.00 -30.93
N THR A 51 -26.78 -23.91 -31.14
CA THR A 51 -25.61 -23.59 -30.35
C THR A 51 -26.15 -23.10 -29.03
N THR A 52 -26.05 -23.95 -28.01
CA THR A 52 -26.24 -23.53 -26.62
C THR A 52 -25.42 -22.26 -26.43
N PRO A 53 -26.01 -21.15 -25.93
CA PRO A 53 -25.27 -19.92 -25.73
C PRO A 53 -23.98 -20.21 -24.96
N THR A 54 -22.85 -19.67 -25.44
CA THR A 54 -21.59 -19.83 -24.72
C THR A 54 -21.75 -19.14 -23.38
N ALA A 55 -21.71 -19.92 -22.30
CA ALA A 55 -21.79 -19.39 -20.96
C ALA A 55 -20.51 -18.63 -20.64
N CYS A 56 -20.66 -17.51 -19.94
CA CYS A 56 -19.59 -16.82 -19.26
C CYS A 56 -20.03 -16.66 -17.81
N THR A 57 -19.14 -16.95 -16.89
CA THR A 57 -19.41 -16.99 -15.45
C THR A 57 -18.58 -16.00 -14.67
N ALA A 58 -17.47 -15.51 -15.25
CA ALA A 58 -16.52 -14.67 -14.54
C ALA A 58 -16.04 -13.46 -15.33
N SER A 59 -15.91 -13.52 -16.65
CA SER A 59 -15.43 -12.37 -17.44
C SER A 59 -15.71 -12.47 -18.94
N SER A 60 -15.62 -11.34 -19.62
CA SER A 60 -15.66 -11.23 -21.09
C SER A 60 -14.47 -11.95 -21.78
N PHE A 61 -13.42 -12.36 -21.05
CA PHE A 61 -12.34 -13.19 -21.58
C PHE A 61 -12.75 -14.63 -21.87
N GLU A 62 -13.86 -15.10 -21.29
CA GLU A 62 -14.43 -16.42 -21.57
C GLU A 62 -15.20 -16.45 -22.89
N CYS A 63 -15.43 -15.29 -23.49
CA CYS A 63 -16.31 -15.14 -24.61
C CYS A 63 -15.62 -15.27 -25.98
N PRO A 64 -16.26 -15.97 -26.94
CA PRO A 64 -15.67 -16.23 -28.25
C PRO A 64 -15.77 -15.02 -29.18
N ASP A 65 -14.98 -15.06 -30.27
CA ASP A 65 -15.06 -14.08 -31.35
C ASP A 65 -16.51 -13.95 -31.87
N GLY A 66 -17.00 -12.70 -31.92
CA GLY A 66 -18.35 -12.36 -32.39
C GLY A 66 -19.43 -12.28 -31.30
N LEU A 67 -19.14 -12.72 -30.07
CA LEU A 67 -19.96 -12.49 -28.89
C LEU A 67 -19.05 -11.95 -27.76
N PRO A 68 -18.43 -10.78 -27.91
CA PRO A 68 -17.27 -10.38 -27.12
C PRO A 68 -17.58 -10.04 -25.66
N VAL A 69 -18.85 -9.87 -25.30
CA VAL A 69 -19.28 -9.30 -24.01
C VAL A 69 -19.90 -10.37 -23.14
N CYS A 70 -19.51 -10.43 -21.86
CA CYS A 70 -20.23 -11.24 -20.88
C CYS A 70 -21.38 -10.45 -20.25
N ASP A 71 -22.63 -10.88 -20.48
CA ASP A 71 -23.77 -10.39 -19.71
C ASP A 71 -23.79 -11.14 -18.37
N PHE A 72 -23.27 -10.52 -17.31
CA PHE A 72 -23.20 -11.11 -15.98
C PHE A 72 -24.58 -11.41 -15.35
N MET A 73 -25.64 -10.73 -15.80
CA MET A 73 -26.99 -11.01 -15.30
C MET A 73 -27.59 -12.25 -15.95
N ALA A 74 -27.21 -12.51 -17.21
CA ALA A 74 -27.67 -13.67 -17.97
C ALA A 74 -26.65 -14.83 -18.03
N GLU A 75 -25.44 -14.64 -17.49
CA GLU A 75 -24.30 -15.57 -17.52
C GLU A 75 -24.00 -16.09 -18.93
N MET A 76 -24.08 -15.22 -19.94
CA MET A 76 -23.92 -15.60 -21.34
C MET A 76 -23.19 -14.56 -22.17
N CYS A 77 -22.44 -15.04 -23.16
CA CYS A 77 -21.77 -14.19 -24.12
C CYS A 77 -22.79 -13.60 -25.11
N VAL A 78 -22.77 -12.27 -25.24
CA VAL A 78 -23.65 -11.51 -26.13
C VAL A 78 -22.83 -10.73 -27.16
N ALA A 79 -23.49 -10.35 -28.25
CA ALA A 79 -22.87 -9.48 -29.24
C ALA A 79 -22.68 -8.08 -28.64
N ALA A 80 -21.62 -7.39 -29.11
CA ALA A 80 -21.45 -5.95 -28.93
C ALA A 80 -22.72 -5.19 -29.36
N VAL A 81 -23.07 -4.12 -28.65
CA VAL A 81 -24.32 -3.38 -28.86
C VAL A 81 -24.04 -1.89 -28.98
N ASP A 82 -24.01 -1.40 -30.21
CA ASP A 82 -23.96 0.04 -30.55
C ASP A 82 -25.31 0.73 -30.19
N ALA A 83 -25.53 0.94 -28.89
CA ALA A 83 -26.65 1.72 -28.35
C ALA A 83 -26.20 3.07 -27.78
N CYS A 84 -24.89 3.29 -27.69
CA CYS A 84 -24.32 4.50 -27.15
C CYS A 84 -24.43 5.68 -28.14
N THR A 85 -25.19 6.71 -27.75
CA THR A 85 -25.36 7.90 -28.58
C THR A 85 -24.15 8.82 -28.43
N GLY A 86 -23.45 9.02 -29.55
CA GLY A 86 -22.28 9.89 -29.58
C GLY A 86 -20.98 9.18 -29.20
N ASP A 87 -21.01 7.85 -29.21
CA ASP A 87 -19.82 7.02 -29.22
C ASP A 87 -18.89 7.37 -30.39
N ASP A 88 -17.65 6.94 -30.28
CA ASP A 88 -16.63 7.15 -31.27
C ASP A 88 -16.75 6.21 -32.47
N ALA A 89 -15.76 6.27 -33.37
CA ALA A 89 -15.79 5.56 -34.64
C ALA A 89 -15.08 4.19 -34.61
N ALA A 90 -14.55 3.78 -33.46
CA ALA A 90 -13.82 2.54 -33.25
C ALA A 90 -14.75 1.35 -32.98
N GLU A 91 -16.05 1.59 -32.80
CA GLU A 91 -17.04 0.54 -32.58
C GLU A 91 -17.16 -0.50 -33.71
N PRO A 92 -17.46 -1.78 -33.37
CA PRO A 92 -17.66 -2.30 -32.02
C PRO A 92 -16.33 -2.64 -31.30
N ASN A 93 -16.18 -2.24 -30.04
CA ASN A 93 -15.02 -2.59 -29.21
C ASN A 93 -15.39 -3.05 -27.77
N ASP A 94 -16.64 -3.45 -27.54
CA ASP A 94 -17.25 -3.81 -26.23
C ASP A 94 -16.64 -5.02 -25.46
N GLY A 95 -15.57 -5.62 -25.96
CA GLY A 95 -14.93 -6.74 -25.27
C GLY A 95 -13.56 -7.14 -25.81
N PRO A 96 -12.81 -7.98 -25.08
CA PRO A 96 -11.41 -8.26 -25.36
C PRO A 96 -11.15 -8.91 -26.72
N SER A 97 -12.09 -9.67 -27.28
CA SER A 97 -11.96 -10.25 -28.63
C SER A 97 -12.21 -9.24 -29.76
N GLN A 98 -12.82 -8.08 -29.45
CA GLN A 98 -13.07 -6.97 -30.38
C GLN A 98 -12.26 -5.71 -30.04
N ALA A 99 -11.39 -5.78 -29.04
CA ALA A 99 -10.61 -4.64 -28.58
C ALA A 99 -9.87 -3.92 -29.71
N THR A 100 -9.96 -2.59 -29.72
CA THR A 100 -9.27 -1.72 -30.65
C THR A 100 -7.75 -1.84 -30.46
N VAL A 101 -7.04 -2.28 -31.51
CA VAL A 101 -5.58 -2.39 -31.46
C VAL A 101 -4.96 -1.00 -31.51
N ALA A 102 -4.40 -0.55 -30.39
CA ALA A 102 -3.82 0.77 -30.27
C ALA A 102 -2.53 0.88 -31.10
N THR A 103 -2.39 1.96 -31.87
CA THR A 103 -1.18 2.24 -32.65
C THR A 103 -0.12 3.04 -31.87
N GLY A 104 -0.40 3.38 -30.62
CA GLY A 104 0.45 4.16 -29.75
C GLY A 104 -0.05 4.11 -28.30
N LEU A 105 0.59 4.90 -27.44
CA LEU A 105 0.30 4.94 -26.01
C LEU A 105 -0.60 6.13 -25.61
N THR A 106 -1.41 6.59 -26.55
CA THR A 106 -2.47 7.56 -26.31
C THR A 106 -3.75 6.98 -26.87
N LEU A 107 -4.72 6.77 -25.99
CA LEU A 107 -6.03 6.25 -26.29
C LEU A 107 -7.02 7.40 -26.17
N THR A 108 -7.96 7.48 -27.10
CA THR A 108 -9.02 8.48 -27.08
C THR A 108 -10.28 7.79 -27.54
N GLY A 109 -11.38 8.06 -26.84
CA GLY A 109 -12.67 7.50 -27.22
C GLY A 109 -13.82 8.18 -26.51
N SER A 110 -15.00 7.56 -26.54
CA SER A 110 -16.20 8.09 -25.88
C SER A 110 -17.14 6.99 -25.44
N VAL A 111 -17.14 6.65 -24.15
CA VAL A 111 -17.96 5.54 -23.61
C VAL A 111 -19.22 6.06 -22.91
N CYS A 112 -20.29 5.26 -22.86
CA CYS A 112 -21.43 5.49 -21.95
C CYS A 112 -21.77 4.26 -21.11
N SER A 113 -22.92 4.29 -20.43
CA SER A 113 -23.38 3.23 -19.52
C SER A 113 -24.63 2.49 -20.05
N GLN A 114 -24.88 2.55 -21.37
CA GLN A 114 -25.98 1.86 -22.04
C GLN A 114 -25.53 1.13 -23.33
N PRO A 115 -25.73 -0.20 -23.40
CA PRO A 115 -26.24 -1.08 -22.34
C PRO A 115 -25.33 -1.11 -21.10
N SER A 116 -25.75 -1.75 -20.01
CA SER A 116 -24.91 -1.86 -18.79
C SER A 116 -23.62 -2.68 -18.97
N VAL A 117 -23.40 -3.17 -20.18
CA VAL A 117 -22.24 -3.96 -20.58
C VAL A 117 -21.37 -3.21 -21.60
N GLU A 118 -21.67 -1.93 -21.84
CA GLU A 118 -20.87 -1.04 -22.69
C GLU A 118 -19.52 -0.76 -22.04
N GLY A 119 -18.45 -0.82 -22.83
CA GLY A 119 -17.12 -0.46 -22.38
C GLY A 119 -16.13 -0.44 -23.53
N ASP A 120 -15.20 0.51 -23.51
CA ASP A 120 -14.23 0.64 -24.58
C ASP A 120 -13.02 -0.25 -24.32
N TRP A 121 -12.82 -1.29 -25.14
CA TRP A 121 -11.65 -2.15 -25.03
C TRP A 121 -10.55 -1.77 -26.02
N PHE A 122 -9.33 -1.65 -25.50
CA PHE A 122 -8.12 -1.49 -26.29
C PHE A 122 -7.16 -2.64 -26.04
N ARG A 123 -6.39 -3.00 -27.07
CA ARG A 123 -5.20 -3.85 -26.93
C ARG A 123 -3.95 -3.02 -27.17
N VAL A 124 -3.08 -2.95 -26.18
CA VAL A 124 -1.82 -2.20 -26.19
C VAL A 124 -0.64 -3.15 -26.06
N THR A 125 0.45 -2.88 -26.79
CA THR A 125 1.71 -3.64 -26.62
C THR A 125 2.67 -2.82 -25.76
N LEU A 126 3.07 -3.37 -24.62
CA LEU A 126 3.98 -2.74 -23.66
C LEU A 126 5.34 -3.45 -23.65
N THR A 127 6.41 -2.68 -23.44
CA THR A 127 7.72 -3.24 -23.10
C THR A 127 7.75 -3.67 -21.63
N ALA A 128 8.75 -4.48 -21.25
CA ALA A 128 8.92 -4.86 -19.87
C ALA A 128 9.27 -3.64 -19.01
N GLY A 129 8.57 -3.45 -17.89
CA GLY A 129 8.71 -2.29 -17.02
C GLY A 129 7.46 -2.00 -16.21
N SER A 130 7.52 -1.01 -15.32
CA SER A 130 6.35 -0.48 -14.62
C SER A 130 5.69 0.61 -15.47
N TRP A 131 4.37 0.73 -15.40
CA TRP A 131 3.61 1.63 -16.26
C TRP A 131 2.65 2.51 -15.46
N ARG A 132 2.51 3.75 -15.91
CA ARG A 132 1.59 4.75 -15.40
C ARG A 132 0.51 5.03 -16.46
N PHE A 133 -0.70 5.22 -15.99
CA PHE A 133 -1.89 5.50 -16.77
C PHE A 133 -2.50 6.81 -16.26
N ASN A 134 -2.79 7.71 -17.18
CA ASN A 134 -3.41 9.00 -16.87
C ASN A 134 -4.56 9.23 -17.85
N MET A 135 -5.79 9.11 -17.36
CA MET A 135 -7.02 9.32 -18.10
C MET A 135 -7.69 10.61 -17.63
N THR A 136 -8.23 11.37 -18.57
CA THR A 136 -8.97 12.61 -18.30
C THR A 136 -10.23 12.66 -19.15
N TRP A 137 -11.28 13.28 -18.63
CA TRP A 137 -12.54 13.54 -19.34
C TRP A 137 -13.14 14.88 -18.92
N THR A 138 -14.18 15.33 -19.62
CA THR A 138 -14.69 16.73 -19.49
C THR A 138 -16.13 16.85 -18.96
N ALA A 139 -16.65 15.84 -18.25
CA ALA A 139 -18.07 15.73 -17.89
C ALA A 139 -18.36 15.47 -16.40
N THR A 140 -19.65 15.40 -16.05
CA THR A 140 -20.18 14.97 -14.74
C THR A 140 -20.32 13.44 -14.63
N ALA A 141 -19.55 12.71 -15.43
CA ALA A 141 -19.54 11.25 -15.41
C ALA A 141 -18.36 10.77 -14.57
N ASP A 142 -18.49 9.55 -14.09
CA ASP A 142 -17.50 8.78 -13.37
C ASP A 142 -17.03 7.66 -14.31
N LEU A 143 -15.78 7.76 -14.77
CA LEU A 143 -15.18 6.80 -15.69
C LEU A 143 -14.11 6.00 -14.97
N ASP A 144 -14.22 4.68 -15.06
CA ASP A 144 -13.22 3.76 -14.53
C ASP A 144 -12.32 3.24 -15.65
N ALA A 145 -11.11 2.81 -15.27
CA ALA A 145 -10.19 2.13 -16.17
C ALA A 145 -9.59 0.88 -15.52
N TYR A 146 -9.52 -0.22 -16.27
CA TYR A 146 -8.98 -1.50 -15.83
C TYR A 146 -7.95 -2.01 -16.82
N ILE A 147 -6.83 -2.53 -16.32
CA ILE A 147 -5.75 -3.09 -17.13
C ILE A 147 -5.65 -4.58 -16.85
N TYR A 148 -5.73 -5.40 -17.89
CA TYR A 148 -5.63 -6.84 -17.80
C TYR A 148 -4.44 -7.38 -18.62
N ASP A 149 -3.85 -8.46 -18.14
CA ASP A 149 -2.93 -9.26 -18.95
C ASP A 149 -3.67 -10.11 -20.01
N MET A 150 -2.93 -10.83 -20.85
CA MET A 150 -3.49 -11.71 -21.88
C MET A 150 -4.34 -12.87 -21.35
N ALA A 151 -4.25 -13.20 -20.05
CA ALA A 151 -5.05 -14.24 -19.42
C ALA A 151 -6.34 -13.67 -18.77
N GLY A 152 -6.55 -12.35 -18.84
CA GLY A 152 -7.66 -11.67 -18.19
C GLY A 152 -7.44 -11.39 -16.70
N THR A 153 -6.20 -11.47 -16.22
CA THR A 153 -5.85 -11.11 -14.84
C THR A 153 -5.72 -9.60 -14.73
N LEU A 154 -6.44 -8.98 -13.79
CA LEU A 154 -6.31 -7.55 -13.49
C LEU A 154 -4.92 -7.24 -12.94
N VAL A 155 -4.21 -6.29 -13.56
CA VAL A 155 -2.86 -5.87 -13.15
C VAL A 155 -2.80 -4.42 -12.64
N ALA A 156 -3.76 -3.57 -13.01
CA ALA A 156 -3.90 -2.20 -12.50
C ALA A 156 -5.33 -1.69 -12.72
N ARG A 157 -5.75 -0.69 -11.95
CA ARG A 157 -7.04 0.01 -12.14
C ARG A 157 -7.01 1.44 -11.63
N GLY A 158 -7.87 2.29 -12.18
CA GLY A 158 -8.26 3.61 -11.66
C GLY A 158 -9.78 3.65 -11.49
N ILE A 159 -10.24 4.12 -10.31
CA ILE A 159 -11.64 4.11 -9.86
C ILE A 159 -11.96 5.33 -8.97
N SER A 160 -11.55 6.52 -9.37
CA SER A 160 -11.77 7.76 -8.64
C SER A 160 -13.05 8.47 -9.05
N THR A 161 -13.66 9.22 -8.13
CA THR A 161 -14.84 10.03 -8.45
C THR A 161 -14.50 11.40 -9.06
N GLU A 162 -13.22 11.66 -9.34
CA GLU A 162 -12.73 12.91 -9.90
C GLU A 162 -12.74 12.82 -11.42
N ALA A 163 -12.72 13.93 -12.16
CA ALA A 163 -12.72 13.93 -13.62
C ALA A 163 -11.37 13.49 -14.26
N SER A 164 -10.66 12.59 -13.60
CA SER A 164 -9.38 12.02 -14.04
C SER A 164 -9.04 10.74 -13.27
N GLU A 165 -8.50 9.74 -13.96
CA GLU A 165 -7.86 8.59 -13.33
C GLU A 165 -6.35 8.69 -13.48
N VAL A 166 -5.62 8.58 -12.37
CA VAL A 166 -4.16 8.47 -12.36
C VAL A 166 -3.77 7.28 -11.52
N PHE A 167 -3.20 6.26 -12.15
CA PHE A 167 -2.81 5.02 -11.49
C PHE A 167 -1.57 4.40 -12.15
N ALA A 168 -0.92 3.46 -11.46
CA ALA A 168 0.25 2.77 -11.95
C ALA A 168 0.21 1.28 -11.60
N THR A 169 0.99 0.47 -12.29
CA THR A 169 1.18 -0.96 -11.98
C THR A 169 1.94 -1.09 -10.66
N SER A 170 1.49 -1.99 -9.77
CA SER A 170 2.21 -2.30 -8.52
C SER A 170 3.58 -2.94 -8.76
N ASP A 171 3.68 -3.70 -9.85
CA ASP A 171 4.87 -4.48 -10.21
C ASP A 171 5.28 -4.22 -11.65
N ALA A 172 6.55 -4.51 -11.94
CA ALA A 172 7.03 -4.47 -13.32
C ALA A 172 6.35 -5.55 -14.16
N LEU A 173 5.68 -5.10 -15.23
CA LEU A 173 5.04 -5.97 -16.20
C LEU A 173 6.07 -6.61 -17.13
N PRO A 174 5.90 -7.88 -17.52
CA PRO A 174 6.60 -8.47 -18.66
C PRO A 174 6.29 -7.72 -19.97
N ALA A 175 7.18 -7.82 -20.96
CA ALA A 175 6.86 -7.33 -22.31
C ALA A 175 5.74 -8.20 -22.92
N GLY A 176 4.72 -7.57 -23.49
CA GLY A 176 3.57 -8.28 -24.02
C GLY A 176 2.42 -7.37 -24.40
N ASP A 177 1.33 -8.00 -24.80
CA ASP A 177 0.07 -7.32 -25.04
C ASP A 177 -0.77 -7.30 -23.76
N TYR A 178 -1.49 -6.20 -23.58
CA TYR A 178 -2.38 -5.95 -22.45
C TYR A 178 -3.70 -5.40 -22.96
N TYR A 179 -4.76 -5.63 -22.21
CA TYR A 179 -6.07 -5.07 -22.45
C TYR A 179 -6.32 -3.89 -21.53
N VAL A 180 -6.86 -2.80 -22.09
CA VAL A 180 -7.38 -1.66 -21.35
C VAL A 180 -8.88 -1.67 -21.56
N GLU A 181 -9.64 -1.69 -20.48
CA GLU A 181 -11.09 -1.51 -20.47
C GLU A 181 -11.39 -0.15 -19.84
N ILE A 182 -12.20 0.66 -20.51
CA ILE A 182 -12.68 1.96 -20.01
C ILE A 182 -14.20 1.90 -20.00
N LEU A 183 -14.83 2.19 -18.86
CA LEU A 183 -16.28 2.14 -18.73
C LEU A 183 -16.81 3.34 -17.97
N GLN A 184 -18.09 3.66 -18.17
CA GLN A 184 -18.77 4.67 -17.37
C GLN A 184 -19.50 4.03 -16.19
N TYR A 185 -18.99 4.24 -14.98
CA TYR A 185 -19.58 3.73 -13.73
C TYR A 185 -20.84 4.51 -13.34
N ASP A 186 -20.76 5.85 -13.37
CA ASP A 186 -21.87 6.75 -13.03
C ASP A 186 -21.95 7.95 -14.02
N PRO A 187 -23.14 8.52 -14.31
CA PRO A 187 -24.47 7.98 -14.04
C PRO A 187 -24.70 6.65 -14.75
N MET A 188 -25.32 5.71 -14.04
CA MET A 188 -25.82 4.47 -14.65
C MET A 188 -26.95 4.78 -15.66
N ALA A 189 -27.05 3.95 -16.68
CA ALA A 189 -28.12 3.97 -17.67
C ALA A 189 -28.27 5.27 -18.48
N THR A 190 -27.16 5.95 -18.76
CA THR A 190 -27.14 7.08 -19.70
C THR A 190 -26.67 6.64 -21.07
N ALA A 191 -27.41 7.06 -22.09
CA ALA A 191 -27.07 6.78 -23.47
C ALA A 191 -26.14 7.82 -24.12
N ALA A 192 -25.76 8.89 -23.42
CA ALA A 192 -24.86 9.90 -23.99
C ALA A 192 -23.42 9.58 -23.60
N ALA A 193 -22.54 9.44 -24.58
CA ALA A 193 -21.14 9.14 -24.39
C ALA A 193 -20.33 10.27 -23.74
N THR A 194 -19.37 9.89 -22.91
CA THR A 194 -18.40 10.77 -22.28
C THR A 194 -17.05 10.60 -22.96
N ALA A 195 -16.60 11.66 -23.64
CA ALA A 195 -15.28 11.66 -24.28
C ALA A 195 -14.14 11.66 -23.25
N TYR A 196 -13.15 10.81 -23.49
CA TYR A 196 -11.95 10.68 -22.65
C TYR A 196 -10.66 10.69 -23.49
N SER A 197 -9.55 10.90 -22.79
CA SER A 197 -8.20 10.73 -23.31
C SER A 197 -7.33 10.07 -22.24
N MET A 198 -6.70 8.94 -22.57
CA MET A 198 -5.75 8.25 -21.71
C MET A 198 -4.34 8.28 -22.33
N THR A 199 -3.34 8.62 -21.53
CA THR A 199 -1.93 8.45 -21.86
C THR A 199 -1.34 7.32 -21.01
N ILE A 200 -0.58 6.45 -21.66
CA ILE A 200 0.17 5.36 -21.04
C ILE A 200 1.66 5.70 -21.15
N GLU A 201 2.38 5.66 -20.04
CA GLU A 201 3.81 5.99 -20.02
C GLU A 201 4.57 5.08 -19.07
N GLU A 202 5.86 4.91 -19.31
CA GLU A 202 6.72 4.14 -18.39
C GLU A 202 6.81 4.89 -17.07
N ALA A 203 6.54 4.19 -15.96
CA ALA A 203 6.65 4.76 -14.64
C ALA A 203 8.12 5.08 -14.33
N GLN A 204 8.36 6.29 -13.84
CA GLN A 204 9.68 6.78 -13.44
C GLN A 204 10.11 6.26 -12.07
N CYS A 205 9.15 5.87 -11.24
CA CYS A 205 9.38 5.46 -9.86
C CYS A 205 8.30 4.48 -9.40
N ALA A 206 8.66 3.60 -8.47
CA ALA A 206 7.71 2.87 -7.64
C ALA A 206 7.61 3.52 -6.24
N VAL A 207 8.73 4.07 -5.76
CA VAL A 207 8.84 4.78 -4.49
C VAL A 207 9.67 6.05 -4.64
N SER A 208 9.57 6.98 -3.69
CA SER A 208 10.34 8.24 -3.73
C SER A 208 11.86 8.03 -3.74
N PHE A 209 12.36 6.86 -3.31
CA PHE A 209 13.78 6.48 -3.43
C PHE A 209 14.26 6.24 -4.86
N ASP A 210 13.36 6.01 -5.80
CA ASP A 210 13.71 5.90 -7.24
C ASP A 210 13.93 7.28 -7.87
N CYS A 211 13.39 8.33 -7.26
CA CYS A 211 13.51 9.69 -7.74
C CYS A 211 14.87 10.29 -7.40
N ALA A 212 15.75 10.41 -8.41
CA ALA A 212 17.13 10.86 -8.21
C ALA A 212 17.32 12.39 -8.17
N SER A 213 16.30 13.17 -8.54
CA SER A 213 16.39 14.62 -8.69
C SER A 213 15.83 15.33 -7.46
N ALA A 214 16.62 16.23 -6.86
CA ALA A 214 16.14 17.10 -5.79
C ALA A 214 15.02 18.07 -6.24
N ALA A 215 14.88 18.32 -7.54
CA ALA A 215 13.77 19.13 -8.08
C ALA A 215 12.48 18.33 -8.30
N ALA A 216 12.57 16.99 -8.23
CA ALA A 216 11.44 16.09 -8.35
C ALA A 216 11.64 14.85 -7.46
N PRO A 217 11.68 15.00 -6.13
CA PRO A 217 12.12 13.94 -5.22
C PRO A 217 10.99 13.03 -4.72
N VAL A 218 9.73 13.34 -5.02
CA VAL A 218 8.57 12.58 -4.56
C VAL A 218 8.05 11.71 -5.70
N CYS A 219 7.80 10.43 -5.41
CA CYS A 219 7.09 9.57 -6.34
C CYS A 219 5.58 9.71 -6.13
N ASN A 220 4.88 10.28 -7.12
CA ASN A 220 3.43 10.35 -7.15
C ASN A 220 2.91 9.47 -8.29
N VAL A 221 2.40 8.29 -7.91
CA VAL A 221 1.74 7.34 -8.83
C VAL A 221 2.56 7.12 -10.11
N GLY A 222 3.81 6.67 -9.95
CA GLY A 222 4.69 6.37 -11.08
C GLY A 222 5.41 7.57 -11.69
N LEU A 223 5.19 8.80 -11.22
CA LEU A 223 5.86 9.99 -11.73
C LEU A 223 6.71 10.64 -10.64
N CYS A 224 7.98 10.98 -10.95
CA CYS A 224 8.78 11.80 -10.07
C CYS A 224 8.40 13.27 -10.24
N GLU A 225 7.92 13.89 -9.18
CA GLU A 225 7.48 15.28 -9.17
C GLU A 225 8.08 16.06 -8.01
N ALA A 226 7.96 17.39 -8.11
CA ALA A 226 8.32 18.27 -7.00
C ALA A 226 7.46 17.90 -5.79
N GLY A 227 8.06 17.94 -4.61
CA GLY A 227 7.30 17.82 -3.37
C GLY A 227 6.21 18.87 -3.22
N PRO A 228 5.25 18.63 -2.31
CA PRO A 228 4.23 19.61 -1.98
C PRO A 228 4.81 20.96 -1.54
N ALA A 229 4.00 22.01 -1.70
CA ALA A 229 4.36 23.39 -1.34
C ALA A 229 3.12 24.19 -0.89
N GLN A 230 2.05 23.47 -0.51
CA GLN A 230 0.79 24.05 -0.08
C GLN A 230 0.85 24.51 1.38
N CYS A 231 1.93 24.14 2.08
CA CYS A 231 2.12 24.49 3.47
C CYS A 231 2.41 25.99 3.66
N THR A 232 1.51 26.68 4.35
CA THR A 232 1.66 28.12 4.59
C THR A 232 2.53 28.37 5.82
N GLY A 233 3.63 29.10 5.60
CA GLY A 233 4.58 29.42 6.67
C GLY A 233 5.55 28.28 6.97
N ASP A 234 5.65 27.32 6.05
CA ASP A 234 6.74 26.36 6.03
C ASP A 234 8.10 27.07 5.90
N ASP A 235 9.15 26.32 6.17
CA ASP A 235 10.51 26.80 6.19
C ASP A 235 11.09 27.06 4.79
N ALA A 236 12.39 27.36 4.74
CA ALA A 236 13.03 27.74 3.48
C ALA A 236 13.16 26.57 2.48
N GLY A 237 12.98 25.31 2.93
CA GLY A 237 13.01 24.09 2.13
C GLY A 237 12.08 24.17 0.94
N ASP A 238 10.79 24.34 1.17
CA ASP A 238 9.75 24.38 0.13
C ASP A 238 9.94 25.47 -0.93
N THR A 239 10.55 26.59 -0.56
CA THR A 239 10.67 27.75 -1.46
C THR A 239 11.90 27.72 -2.38
N ALA A 240 12.92 26.90 -2.07
CA ALA A 240 14.21 26.89 -2.79
C ALA A 240 14.66 25.51 -3.31
N GLY A 241 13.91 24.47 -3.02
CA GLY A 241 14.15 23.08 -3.41
C GLY A 241 13.52 22.19 -2.35
N THR A 242 12.48 21.47 -2.72
CA THR A 242 11.63 20.70 -1.81
C THR A 242 12.48 19.78 -0.95
N ASP A 243 12.38 19.88 0.37
CA ASP A 243 12.98 18.90 1.27
C ASP A 243 12.08 17.70 1.51
N ASP A 244 11.06 17.55 0.67
CA ASP A 244 10.35 16.30 0.50
C ASP A 244 11.21 15.25 -0.18
N GLY A 245 11.00 14.00 0.22
CA GLY A 245 11.60 12.83 -0.39
C GLY A 245 13.12 12.71 -0.19
N PRO A 246 13.68 11.54 -0.49
CA PRO A 246 15.08 11.23 -0.18
C PRO A 246 16.08 12.01 -1.05
N ALA A 247 15.74 12.37 -2.29
CA ALA A 247 16.63 13.20 -3.11
C ALA A 247 16.56 14.70 -2.77
N GLY A 248 15.45 15.15 -2.17
CA GLY A 248 15.29 16.52 -1.66
C GLY A 248 15.89 16.71 -0.26
N ALA A 249 16.12 15.62 0.47
CA ALA A 249 16.54 15.62 1.86
C ALA A 249 17.73 16.56 2.17
N ARG A 250 17.51 17.48 3.12
CA ARG A 250 18.50 18.46 3.59
C ARG A 250 19.63 17.76 4.37
N PRO A 251 20.91 17.94 4.01
CA PRO A 251 22.01 17.40 4.81
C PRO A 251 22.01 17.98 6.23
N TYR A 252 21.85 17.14 7.25
CA TYR A 252 21.84 17.58 8.63
C TYR A 252 23.27 17.89 9.11
N THR A 253 23.52 19.13 9.52
CA THR A 253 24.84 19.61 9.95
C THR A 253 24.86 20.27 11.33
N ALA A 254 23.71 20.76 11.81
CA ALA A 254 23.51 21.38 13.10
C ALA A 254 22.02 21.32 13.47
N PRO A 255 21.64 21.56 14.74
CA PRO A 255 20.23 21.64 15.12
C PRO A 255 19.47 22.61 14.22
N VAL A 256 18.28 22.19 13.78
CA VAL A 256 17.44 22.93 12.84
C VAL A 256 16.19 23.42 13.57
N THR A 257 15.81 24.67 13.33
CA THR A 257 14.47 25.18 13.66
C THR A 257 13.71 25.32 12.36
N ALA A 258 12.63 24.57 12.25
CA ALA A 258 11.82 24.39 11.05
C ALA A 258 10.34 24.47 11.41
N ALA A 259 9.47 24.34 10.42
CA ALA A 259 8.03 24.23 10.63
C ALA A 259 7.48 23.20 9.63
N ILE A 260 6.34 22.59 9.92
CA ILE A 260 5.71 21.62 9.03
C ILE A 260 4.19 21.60 9.20
N CYS A 261 3.44 21.27 8.16
CA CYS A 261 2.01 20.97 8.26
C CYS A 261 1.67 19.59 7.65
N ASN A 262 0.39 19.33 7.37
CA ASN A 262 -0.04 18.05 6.83
C ASN A 262 -1.06 18.21 5.70
N THR A 263 -0.98 19.33 4.99
CA THR A 263 -1.78 19.60 3.80
C THR A 263 -0.85 19.97 2.63
N PRO A 264 -0.75 19.11 1.60
CA PRO A 264 -1.37 17.79 1.47
C PRO A 264 -0.80 16.79 2.49
N GLY A 265 -1.48 15.65 2.67
CA GLY A 265 -1.03 14.62 3.61
C GLY A 265 0.33 13.99 3.30
N SER A 266 0.90 14.29 2.13
CA SER A 266 2.23 13.87 1.69
C SER A 266 3.36 14.80 2.14
N GLU A 267 3.03 15.93 2.77
CA GLU A 267 3.99 16.92 3.29
C GLU A 267 4.94 16.30 4.34
N ALA A 268 6.25 16.43 4.13
CA ALA A 268 7.26 15.87 5.02
C ALA A 268 8.62 16.57 4.89
N ASP A 269 9.26 16.84 6.02
CA ASP A 269 10.62 17.38 6.02
C ASP A 269 11.65 16.24 6.09
N TRP A 270 12.49 16.11 5.06
CA TRP A 270 13.52 15.08 5.01
C TRP A 270 14.90 15.65 5.30
N TYR A 271 15.64 14.93 6.13
CA TYR A 271 17.02 15.24 6.48
C TYR A 271 17.92 14.04 6.27
N SER A 272 19.07 14.23 5.64
CA SER A 272 20.05 13.15 5.42
C SER A 272 21.21 13.23 6.43
N VAL A 273 21.63 12.06 6.93
CA VAL A 273 22.68 11.90 7.94
C VAL A 273 23.60 10.76 7.52
N THR A 274 24.90 11.03 7.42
CA THR A 274 25.89 9.97 7.20
C THR A 274 26.34 9.35 8.52
N VAL A 275 26.28 8.02 8.57
CA VAL A 275 26.66 7.21 9.73
C VAL A 275 27.83 6.32 9.35
N THR A 276 28.83 6.22 10.23
CA THR A 276 29.92 5.24 10.10
C THR A 276 29.57 3.94 10.83
N ALA A 277 30.15 2.82 10.37
CA ALA A 277 29.78 1.50 10.87
C ALA A 277 29.90 1.40 12.39
N GLY A 278 28.85 0.88 13.01
CA GLY A 278 28.74 0.68 14.46
C GLY A 278 28.23 1.89 15.23
N GLN A 279 28.20 3.09 14.65
CA GLN A 279 27.62 4.25 15.34
C GLN A 279 26.12 4.03 15.57
N GLY A 280 25.59 4.66 16.62
CA GLY A 280 24.16 4.87 16.78
C GLY A 280 23.74 6.23 16.21
N LEU A 281 22.43 6.44 16.13
CA LEU A 281 21.81 7.69 15.70
C LEU A 281 20.67 8.00 16.67
N ILE A 282 20.63 9.22 17.19
CA ILE A 282 19.54 9.73 18.01
C ILE A 282 18.96 10.94 17.28
N ALA A 283 17.71 10.82 16.80
CA ALA A 283 16.96 11.91 16.19
C ALA A 283 15.85 12.35 17.15
N SER A 284 15.76 13.65 17.42
CA SER A 284 14.76 14.21 18.33
C SER A 284 14.12 15.46 17.76
N ALA A 285 12.78 15.46 17.66
CA ALA A 285 11.99 16.63 17.29
C ALA A 285 11.25 17.17 18.52
N ALA A 286 11.54 18.42 18.89
CA ALA A 286 10.88 19.11 19.98
C ALA A 286 9.90 20.15 19.43
N PHE A 287 8.66 20.13 19.92
CA PHE A 287 7.58 21.01 19.48
C PHE A 287 6.70 21.41 20.67
N ALA A 288 5.94 22.50 20.52
CA ALA A 288 5.10 23.03 21.59
C ALA A 288 3.65 22.56 21.52
N ASN A 289 3.14 22.36 20.31
CA ASN A 289 1.78 21.94 19.99
C ASN A 289 1.79 21.10 18.71
N GLY A 290 0.70 20.37 18.47
CA GLY A 290 0.58 19.47 17.33
C GLY A 290 0.96 18.04 17.70
N ASP A 291 1.00 17.20 16.67
CA ASP A 291 1.39 15.79 16.73
C ASP A 291 2.46 15.63 15.65
N ILE A 292 3.72 15.87 16.01
CA ILE A 292 4.83 15.78 15.07
C ILE A 292 5.48 14.44 15.27
N ASP A 293 5.60 13.67 14.19
CA ASP A 293 6.18 12.33 14.20
C ASP A 293 7.60 12.38 13.64
N VAL A 294 8.42 11.41 14.08
CA VAL A 294 9.77 11.22 13.56
C VAL A 294 9.95 9.77 13.13
N VAL A 295 10.39 9.58 11.89
CA VAL A 295 10.78 8.28 11.34
C VAL A 295 12.24 8.35 10.88
N VAL A 296 12.98 7.25 11.04
CA VAL A 296 14.33 7.11 10.49
C VAL A 296 14.38 5.95 9.51
N LEU A 297 14.86 6.23 8.31
CA LEU A 297 14.98 5.29 7.20
C LEU A 297 16.44 5.05 6.82
N ASP A 298 16.73 3.89 6.26
CA ASP A 298 18.00 3.67 5.55
C ASP A 298 17.93 4.15 4.08
N SER A 299 19.00 3.90 3.33
CA SER A 299 19.11 4.32 1.92
C SER A 299 18.21 3.56 0.94
N THR A 300 17.47 2.55 1.41
CA THR A 300 16.52 1.77 0.60
C THR A 300 15.07 2.12 0.95
N GLY A 301 14.84 3.06 1.87
CA GLY A 301 13.51 3.39 2.37
C GLY A 301 13.02 2.46 3.49
N GLN A 302 13.87 1.56 3.97
CA GLN A 302 13.51 0.69 5.06
C GLN A 302 13.44 1.45 6.39
N VAL A 303 12.34 1.29 7.11
CA VAL A 303 12.17 1.88 8.44
C VAL A 303 13.10 1.21 9.45
N MET A 304 13.91 2.04 10.10
CA MET A 304 14.89 1.65 11.12
C MET A 304 14.42 1.98 12.54
N GLY A 305 13.58 3.01 12.68
CA GLY A 305 12.98 3.42 13.94
C GLY A 305 11.96 4.55 13.74
N GLN A 306 11.09 4.75 14.71
CA GLN A 306 10.03 5.78 14.66
C GLN A 306 9.55 6.17 16.07
N SER A 307 8.92 7.33 16.19
CA SER A 307 8.39 7.93 17.42
C SER A 307 7.24 8.88 17.04
N PHE A 308 6.05 8.72 17.66
CA PHE A 308 4.83 9.51 17.36
C PHE A 308 3.88 9.67 18.58
N TRP A 309 4.41 9.63 19.81
CA TRP A 309 3.62 9.76 21.04
C TRP A 309 4.25 10.63 22.14
N ARG A 310 5.41 11.21 21.89
CA ARG A 310 6.22 11.90 22.88
C ARG A 310 6.52 13.31 22.44
N THR A 311 6.60 14.20 23.43
CA THR A 311 7.15 15.53 23.20
C THR A 311 8.34 15.72 24.14
N PRO A 312 9.58 15.73 23.63
CA PRO A 312 9.95 15.55 22.22
C PRO A 312 9.74 14.11 21.71
N GLU A 313 9.58 13.96 20.40
CA GLU A 313 9.73 12.67 19.75
C GLU A 313 11.21 12.31 19.72
N VAL A 314 11.54 11.03 19.95
CA VAL A 314 12.94 10.58 20.03
C VAL A 314 13.11 9.18 19.44
N VAL A 315 13.74 9.10 18.27
CA VAL A 315 14.20 7.82 17.70
C VAL A 315 15.64 7.55 18.14
N THR A 316 15.90 6.40 18.75
CA THR A 316 17.24 5.96 19.16
C THR A 316 17.63 4.67 18.45
N LEU A 317 18.68 4.72 17.64
CA LEU A 317 19.22 3.59 16.88
C LEU A 317 20.64 3.26 17.36
N THR A 318 21.01 1.98 17.33
CA THR A 318 22.31 1.47 17.76
C THR A 318 22.94 0.53 16.74
N TYR A 319 24.28 0.41 16.76
CA TYR A 319 25.04 -0.53 15.93
C TYR A 319 24.73 -0.44 14.42
N LEU A 320 24.53 0.76 13.88
CA LEU A 320 24.09 0.92 12.50
C LEU A 320 25.19 0.52 11.50
N PRO A 321 24.83 -0.14 10.39
CA PRO A 321 25.70 -0.22 9.21
C PRO A 321 26.14 1.19 8.75
N ALA A 322 27.33 1.27 8.16
CA ALA A 322 27.75 2.51 7.51
C ALA A 322 26.82 2.84 6.35
N GLY A 323 26.42 4.09 6.21
CA GLY A 323 25.51 4.51 5.15
C GLY A 323 24.93 5.90 5.36
N THR A 324 24.03 6.28 4.46
CA THR A 324 23.17 7.47 4.61
C THR A 324 21.83 7.02 5.16
N TYR A 325 21.36 7.73 6.17
CA TYR A 325 20.05 7.56 6.79
C TYR A 325 19.24 8.82 6.61
N TYR A 326 17.92 8.67 6.55
CA TYR A 326 16.99 9.76 6.37
C TYR A 326 16.14 9.92 7.63
N VAL A 327 16.14 11.10 8.23
CA VAL A 327 15.21 11.47 9.29
C VAL A 327 14.06 12.20 8.61
N VAL A 328 12.85 11.65 8.75
CA VAL A 328 11.62 12.21 8.19
C VAL A 328 10.80 12.76 9.34
N VAL A 329 10.41 14.02 9.24
CA VAL A 329 9.52 14.69 10.19
C VAL A 329 8.20 14.92 9.49
N THR A 330 7.09 14.57 10.13
CA THR A 330 5.73 14.78 9.60
C THR A 330 4.83 15.36 10.68
N ASN A 331 3.73 16.01 10.30
CA ASN A 331 2.67 16.40 11.24
C ASN A 331 1.44 15.52 11.03
N PHE A 332 0.90 14.94 12.09
CA PHE A 332 -0.29 14.10 12.06
C PHE A 332 -1.49 14.83 12.70
N ALA A 333 -2.20 15.64 11.92
CA ALA A 333 -3.36 16.39 12.41
C ALA A 333 -4.68 15.96 11.73
N ASP A 334 -5.73 15.73 12.52
CA ASP A 334 -7.12 15.63 12.04
C ASP A 334 -7.99 16.67 12.78
N PRO A 335 -8.58 17.66 12.08
CA PRO A 335 -8.55 17.87 10.62
C PRO A 335 -7.18 18.34 10.11
N ALA A 336 -6.97 18.18 8.79
CA ALA A 336 -5.77 18.67 8.11
C ALA A 336 -5.55 20.18 8.33
N VAL A 337 -4.30 20.55 8.61
CA VAL A 337 -3.86 21.92 8.83
C VAL A 337 -2.95 22.38 7.71
N VAL A 338 -3.20 23.58 7.20
CA VAL A 338 -2.37 24.25 6.17
C VAL A 338 -1.33 25.19 6.78
N ALA A 339 -1.47 25.55 8.05
CA ALA A 339 -0.53 26.43 8.73
C ALA A 339 0.56 25.58 9.39
N ALA A 340 1.82 25.86 9.06
CA ALA A 340 2.95 25.12 9.58
C ALA A 340 3.12 25.29 11.09
N LEU A 341 3.47 24.19 11.77
CA LEU A 341 3.77 24.11 13.20
C LEU A 341 5.29 24.08 13.41
N PRO A 342 5.85 24.96 14.26
CA PRO A 342 7.29 25.02 14.46
C PRO A 342 7.80 23.84 15.30
N TYR A 343 8.97 23.33 14.91
CA TYR A 343 9.72 22.33 15.68
C TYR A 343 11.23 22.62 15.68
N THR A 344 11.94 21.93 16.57
CA THR A 344 13.40 21.91 16.59
C THR A 344 13.89 20.48 16.46
N LEU A 345 14.61 20.18 15.38
CA LEU A 345 15.25 18.89 15.15
C LEU A 345 16.68 18.91 15.66
N THR A 346 17.03 17.91 16.48
CA THR A 346 18.40 17.59 16.86
C THR A 346 18.70 16.15 16.49
N VAL A 347 19.73 15.96 15.66
CA VAL A 347 20.29 14.64 15.34
C VAL A 347 21.72 14.54 15.87
N THR A 348 22.01 13.44 16.56
CA THR A 348 23.35 13.13 17.09
C THR A 348 23.75 11.71 16.73
N THR A 349 24.96 11.52 16.19
CA THR A 349 25.55 10.19 16.05
C THR A 349 26.35 9.84 17.31
N THR A 350 26.26 8.59 17.76
CA THR A 350 27.04 8.11 18.91
C THR A 350 28.44 7.68 18.48
N ALA A 351 29.32 7.39 19.45
CA ALA A 351 30.54 6.65 19.17
C ALA A 351 30.21 5.29 18.53
N ALA A 352 31.12 4.80 17.70
CA ALA A 352 31.00 3.47 17.10
C ALA A 352 30.99 2.39 18.19
N GLN A 353 30.05 1.46 18.06
CA GLN A 353 29.82 0.33 18.94
C GLN A 353 30.08 -0.96 18.15
N THR A 354 30.16 -2.09 18.84
CA THR A 354 30.33 -3.40 18.21
C THR A 354 29.40 -4.38 18.90
N CYS A 355 28.38 -4.84 18.19
CA CYS A 355 27.56 -5.95 18.69
C CYS A 355 28.35 -7.26 18.58
N THR A 356 27.93 -8.25 19.34
CA THR A 356 28.45 -9.63 19.33
C THR A 356 27.32 -10.67 19.32
N THR A 357 26.09 -10.25 19.58
CA THR A 357 24.91 -11.12 19.68
C THR A 357 23.66 -10.37 19.19
N SER A 358 22.63 -11.11 18.78
CA SER A 358 21.31 -10.56 18.44
C SER A 358 20.62 -9.90 19.65
N THR A 359 20.88 -10.36 20.87
CA THR A 359 20.39 -9.73 22.11
C THR A 359 20.82 -8.27 22.21
N GLN A 360 22.04 -7.92 21.78
CA GLN A 360 22.47 -6.51 21.76
C GLN A 360 21.71 -5.69 20.70
N CYS A 361 21.28 -6.32 19.62
CA CYS A 361 20.46 -5.68 18.59
C CYS A 361 19.01 -5.45 19.04
N ALA A 362 18.50 -6.29 19.94
CA ALA A 362 17.17 -6.13 20.56
C ALA A 362 17.17 -5.21 21.79
N ALA A 363 18.33 -4.92 22.40
CA ALA A 363 18.41 -4.19 23.66
C ALA A 363 17.83 -2.76 23.62
N VAL A 364 17.82 -2.12 22.44
CA VAL A 364 17.07 -0.88 22.21
C VAL A 364 15.85 -1.25 21.39
N TYR A 365 14.70 -1.17 22.03
CA TYR A 365 13.42 -1.56 21.45
C TYR A 365 12.39 -0.44 21.51
N SER A 366 12.55 0.59 22.36
CA SER A 366 11.47 1.56 22.56
C SER A 366 11.14 2.43 21.35
N THR A 367 12.05 2.60 20.39
CA THR A 367 11.78 3.35 19.13
C THR A 367 12.57 2.80 17.94
N GLN A 368 13.26 1.67 18.12
CA GLN A 368 14.08 1.02 17.12
C GLN A 368 13.37 -0.24 16.64
N TYR A 369 13.30 -0.44 15.32
CA TYR A 369 12.91 -1.73 14.77
C TYR A 369 14.03 -2.75 14.95
N TYR A 370 13.64 -3.97 15.33
CA TYR A 370 14.56 -5.08 15.46
C TYR A 370 15.19 -5.41 14.11
N ARG A 371 16.48 -5.75 14.14
CA ARG A 371 17.32 -6.05 12.97
C ARG A 371 18.06 -7.34 13.25
N GLY A 372 17.32 -8.43 13.38
CA GLY A 372 17.64 -9.86 13.50
C GLY A 372 19.05 -10.33 13.84
N SER A 373 20.09 -9.79 13.18
CA SER A 373 21.44 -10.33 13.22
C SER A 373 22.47 -9.32 13.68
N CYS A 374 23.47 -9.81 14.42
CA CYS A 374 24.72 -9.09 14.62
C CYS A 374 25.77 -9.61 13.63
N THR A 375 26.03 -8.84 12.58
CA THR A 375 26.95 -9.22 11.49
C THR A 375 28.06 -8.21 11.38
N ALA A 376 29.32 -8.66 11.43
CA ALA A 376 30.50 -7.80 11.39
C ALA A 376 30.49 -6.63 12.40
N GLY A 377 29.86 -6.83 13.56
CA GLY A 377 29.79 -5.82 14.62
C GLY A 377 28.66 -4.80 14.50
N VAL A 378 27.81 -4.91 13.48
CA VAL A 378 26.62 -4.07 13.27
C VAL A 378 25.33 -4.89 13.31
N CYS A 379 24.23 -4.25 13.69
CA CYS A 379 22.90 -4.87 13.69
C CYS A 379 22.24 -4.68 12.33
N GLN A 380 21.95 -5.80 11.67
CA GLN A 380 21.43 -5.86 10.30
C GLN A 380 20.21 -6.77 10.27
N ARG A 381 19.26 -6.44 9.40
CA ARG A 381 18.10 -7.31 9.22
C ARG A 381 18.51 -8.73 8.90
N LEU A 382 17.69 -9.67 9.35
CA LEU A 382 17.86 -11.04 8.93
C LEU A 382 17.59 -11.08 7.41
N ALA A 383 18.48 -11.74 6.69
CA ALA A 383 18.40 -11.85 5.23
C ALA A 383 18.81 -13.27 4.83
N PRO A 384 17.99 -14.27 5.19
CA PRO A 384 18.31 -15.66 4.93
C PRO A 384 18.29 -15.92 3.41
N ALA A 385 19.17 -16.81 2.94
CA ALA A 385 19.25 -17.14 1.51
C ALA A 385 17.99 -17.85 0.96
N ALA A 386 17.15 -18.36 1.86
CA ALA A 386 15.84 -18.92 1.58
C ALA A 386 14.94 -18.70 2.80
N PRO A 387 13.60 -18.62 2.63
CA PRO A 387 12.68 -18.54 3.75
C PRO A 387 12.91 -19.67 4.76
N LEU A 388 12.89 -19.30 6.03
CA LEU A 388 13.15 -20.13 7.20
C LEU A 388 11.90 -20.91 7.58
N ALA A 389 12.11 -22.05 8.22
CA ALA A 389 11.03 -22.87 8.74
C ALA A 389 10.47 -22.28 10.04
N ASN A 390 9.23 -22.67 10.40
CA ASN A 390 8.61 -22.31 11.67
C ASN A 390 9.53 -22.69 12.86
N GLY A 391 9.63 -21.79 13.85
CA GLY A 391 10.48 -21.91 15.03
C GLY A 391 11.90 -21.38 14.87
N MET A 392 12.31 -20.99 13.66
CA MET A 392 13.60 -20.34 13.41
C MET A 392 13.53 -18.84 13.68
N PRO A 393 14.61 -18.17 14.12
CA PRO A 393 14.61 -16.72 14.36
C PRO A 393 14.20 -15.91 13.12
N CYS A 394 13.50 -14.80 13.32
CA CYS A 394 13.11 -13.87 12.26
C CYS A 394 13.07 -12.43 12.77
N ASP A 395 13.08 -11.46 11.86
CA ASP A 395 12.73 -10.06 12.15
C ASP A 395 11.68 -9.48 11.20
N SER A 396 11.33 -10.19 10.12
CA SER A 396 10.14 -9.87 9.31
C SER A 396 9.53 -11.09 8.64
N GLY A 397 8.29 -10.95 8.14
CA GLY A 397 7.53 -12.07 7.57
C GLY A 397 8.16 -12.70 6.32
N ASP A 398 8.95 -11.94 5.56
CA ASP A 398 9.71 -12.40 4.39
C ASP A 398 10.85 -13.37 4.75
N ASP A 399 11.30 -13.37 6.00
CA ASP A 399 12.21 -14.39 6.51
C ASP A 399 11.56 -15.78 6.54
N CYS A 400 10.24 -15.89 6.51
CA CYS A 400 9.52 -17.08 6.94
C CYS A 400 8.79 -17.76 5.79
N THR A 401 8.89 -19.09 5.72
CA THR A 401 8.16 -19.89 4.73
C THR A 401 6.64 -19.74 4.88
N SER A 402 6.17 -19.52 6.10
CA SER A 402 4.76 -19.21 6.40
C SER A 402 4.34 -17.80 5.97
N GLY A 403 5.29 -16.93 5.62
CA GLY A 403 5.07 -15.49 5.46
C GLY A 403 4.84 -14.74 6.79
N PHE A 404 4.99 -15.42 7.94
CA PHE A 404 4.64 -14.86 9.24
C PHE A 404 5.80 -14.96 10.24
N CYS A 405 6.22 -13.80 10.77
CA CYS A 405 7.21 -13.67 11.83
C CYS A 405 6.50 -13.24 13.12
N SER A 406 6.91 -13.79 14.26
CA SER A 406 6.33 -13.46 15.56
C SER A 406 6.75 -12.06 16.07
N TYR A 407 7.66 -11.37 15.38
CA TYR A 407 8.15 -10.06 15.80
C TYR A 407 7.03 -9.02 15.80
N LEU A 408 6.81 -8.43 16.98
CA LEU A 408 5.96 -7.26 17.15
C LEU A 408 6.82 -6.04 17.45
N SER A 409 6.49 -4.92 16.81
CA SER A 409 7.28 -3.69 16.93
C SER A 409 7.45 -3.29 18.39
N PHE A 410 8.68 -2.90 18.72
CA PHE A 410 9.09 -2.40 20.04
C PHE A 410 8.92 -3.39 21.20
N GLU A 411 8.89 -4.70 20.94
CA GLU A 411 8.98 -5.70 22.01
C GLU A 411 10.39 -5.78 22.62
N ALA A 412 10.48 -5.94 23.94
CA ALA A 412 11.71 -5.92 24.71
C ALA A 412 12.58 -7.17 24.53
N ASP A 413 11.97 -8.26 24.06
CA ASP A 413 12.56 -9.56 23.85
C ASP A 413 12.59 -9.95 22.37
N ALA A 414 12.68 -8.97 21.46
CA ALA A 414 12.63 -9.20 20.01
C ALA A 414 13.64 -10.23 19.49
N GLN A 415 14.72 -10.50 20.23
CA GLN A 415 15.65 -11.59 19.92
C GLN A 415 15.04 -13.00 19.96
N ASP A 416 13.92 -13.17 20.64
CA ASP A 416 13.20 -14.42 20.83
C ASP A 416 12.13 -14.63 19.75
N SER A 417 11.99 -13.67 18.84
CA SER A 417 11.04 -13.78 17.73
C SER A 417 11.44 -14.83 16.70
N VAL A 418 10.44 -15.58 16.23
CA VAL A 418 10.55 -16.76 15.38
C VAL A 418 9.52 -16.77 14.27
N CYS A 419 9.85 -17.45 13.17
CA CYS A 419 8.90 -17.79 12.13
C CYS A 419 7.75 -18.59 12.74
N SER A 420 6.54 -18.10 12.53
CA SER A 420 5.37 -18.53 13.27
C SER A 420 4.23 -18.87 12.33
N THR A 421 3.08 -19.25 12.87
CA THR A 421 1.89 -19.68 12.15
C THR A 421 0.66 -19.30 12.94
N GLU A 422 -0.50 -19.33 12.28
CA GLU A 422 -1.79 -19.13 12.93
C GLU A 422 -2.05 -20.23 13.97
N CYS A 423 -2.74 -19.87 15.04
CA CYS A 423 -3.09 -20.82 16.09
C CYS A 423 -4.48 -20.55 16.65
N THR A 424 -5.05 -21.58 17.26
CA THR A 424 -6.26 -21.51 18.08
C THR A 424 -6.01 -21.96 19.52
N SER A 425 -4.84 -22.54 19.79
CA SER A 425 -4.45 -22.98 21.13
C SER A 425 -2.93 -23.03 21.33
N THR A 426 -2.47 -22.86 22.57
CA THR A 426 -1.04 -22.99 22.93
C THR A 426 -0.45 -24.37 22.58
N ALA A 427 -1.28 -25.42 22.49
CA ALA A 427 -0.82 -26.75 22.10
C ALA A 427 -0.33 -26.80 20.65
N GLU A 428 -0.90 -25.99 19.75
CA GLU A 428 -0.45 -25.88 18.36
C GLU A 428 0.93 -25.21 18.28
N CYS A 429 1.18 -24.22 19.14
CA CYS A 429 2.46 -23.52 19.19
C CYS A 429 3.62 -24.38 19.68
N ALA A 430 3.35 -25.41 20.49
CA ALA A 430 4.38 -26.37 20.89
C ALA A 430 4.98 -27.15 19.70
N ALA A 431 4.27 -27.26 18.58
CA ALA A 431 4.79 -27.84 17.34
C ALA A 431 5.68 -26.89 16.54
N VAL A 432 5.53 -25.58 16.76
CA VAL A 432 6.37 -24.54 16.15
C VAL A 432 7.67 -24.40 16.94
N GLY A 433 7.60 -24.32 18.26
CA GLY A 433 8.77 -24.13 19.11
C GLY A 433 8.45 -24.30 20.60
N ALA A 434 9.47 -24.69 21.37
CA ALA A 434 9.33 -24.75 22.82
C ALA A 434 9.23 -23.34 23.42
N GLY A 435 8.33 -23.15 24.38
CA GLY A 435 8.13 -21.85 25.04
C GLY A 435 7.24 -20.87 24.28
N LEU A 436 6.65 -21.29 23.16
CA LEU A 436 5.67 -20.48 22.43
C LEU A 436 4.25 -20.66 22.98
N THR A 437 3.48 -19.58 22.97
CA THR A 437 2.07 -19.51 23.34
C THR A 437 1.26 -18.94 22.21
N CYS A 438 -0.01 -19.32 22.13
CA CYS A 438 -0.92 -18.75 21.14
C CYS A 438 -1.42 -17.41 21.68
N THR A 439 -1.35 -16.35 20.88
CA THR A 439 -1.99 -15.08 21.23
C THR A 439 -3.49 -15.26 21.45
N THR A 440 -4.12 -14.28 22.09
CA THR A 440 -5.56 -14.33 22.38
C THR A 440 -6.23 -13.02 22.01
N GLY A 441 -7.50 -13.07 21.61
CA GLY A 441 -8.33 -11.88 21.41
C GLY A 441 -8.17 -11.20 20.04
N PHE A 442 -7.37 -11.76 19.14
CA PHE A 442 -7.28 -11.31 17.75
C PHE A 442 -8.26 -12.06 16.85
N ASN A 443 -8.59 -11.46 15.70
CA ASN A 443 -9.34 -12.14 14.64
C ASN A 443 -8.58 -13.38 14.13
N THR A 444 -7.26 -13.27 14.03
CA THR A 444 -6.32 -14.36 13.73
C THR A 444 -5.26 -14.37 14.81
N ASN A 445 -5.21 -15.43 15.63
CA ASN A 445 -4.15 -15.59 16.63
C ASN A 445 -2.95 -16.31 16.01
N PHE A 446 -1.79 -16.14 16.61
CA PHE A 446 -0.51 -16.66 16.12
C PHE A 446 0.42 -17.00 17.28
N CYS A 447 1.45 -17.81 17.01
CA CYS A 447 2.38 -18.25 18.04
C CYS A 447 3.45 -17.18 18.35
N LEU A 448 3.62 -16.84 19.62
CA LEU A 448 4.64 -15.91 20.13
C LEU A 448 5.42 -16.55 21.28
N PRO A 449 6.64 -16.08 21.60
CA PRO A 449 7.27 -16.35 22.89
C PRO A 449 6.32 -16.06 24.06
N ALA A 450 6.38 -16.89 25.11
CA ALA A 450 5.59 -16.65 26.32
C ALA A 450 6.06 -15.37 27.01
N CYS A 451 5.12 -14.50 27.38
CA CYS A 451 5.43 -13.22 28.01
C CYS A 451 5.49 -13.29 29.55
N ALA A 452 6.37 -12.47 30.13
CA ALA A 452 6.47 -12.13 31.53
C ALA A 452 6.04 -10.69 31.83
N SER A 453 5.91 -9.83 30.80
CA SER A 453 5.42 -8.45 30.93
C SER A 453 4.82 -7.92 29.63
N ASN A 454 4.08 -6.80 29.69
CA ASN A 454 3.53 -6.14 28.49
C ASN A 454 4.63 -5.72 27.50
N LEU A 455 5.82 -5.39 27.99
CA LEU A 455 6.94 -4.98 27.13
C LEU A 455 7.40 -6.10 26.20
N GLU A 456 7.18 -7.37 26.57
CA GLU A 456 7.53 -8.54 25.75
C GLU A 456 6.43 -8.91 24.75
N CYS A 457 5.34 -8.15 24.73
CA CYS A 457 4.26 -8.38 23.78
C CYS A 457 4.26 -7.40 22.61
N GLY A 458 5.16 -6.41 22.59
CA GLY A 458 5.17 -5.37 21.56
C GLY A 458 3.87 -4.57 21.50
N VAL A 459 3.63 -3.89 20.38
CA VAL A 459 2.49 -2.98 20.20
C VAL A 459 1.47 -3.56 19.20
N VAL A 460 0.16 -3.50 19.52
CA VAL A 460 -0.92 -4.01 18.62
C VAL A 460 -1.11 -3.16 17.39
N SER A 461 -0.99 -1.85 17.58
CA SER A 461 -1.34 -0.87 16.58
C SER A 461 -0.50 0.34 16.83
N LEU A 462 0.14 0.80 15.75
CA LEU A 462 0.77 2.11 15.70
C LEU A 462 -0.26 3.25 15.78
N GLY A 463 -1.55 2.97 15.99
CA GLY A 463 -2.60 3.98 16.10
C GLY A 463 -3.63 3.75 17.20
N SER A 464 -3.23 3.19 18.34
CA SER A 464 -4.09 3.22 19.54
C SER A 464 -4.17 4.65 20.11
N ASP A 465 -5.37 5.16 20.39
CA ASP A 465 -5.56 6.51 20.95
C ASP A 465 -5.25 6.61 22.46
N THR A 466 -4.90 5.49 23.11
CA THR A 466 -4.64 5.42 24.55
C THR A 466 -3.27 4.82 24.83
N LEU A 467 -2.40 5.58 25.49
CA LEU A 467 -1.11 5.09 25.95
C LEU A 467 -1.22 4.43 27.32
N ASP A 468 -0.50 3.34 27.49
CA ASP A 468 -0.19 2.78 28.80
C ASP A 468 0.47 3.87 29.69
N PRO A 469 0.02 4.09 30.94
CA PRO A 469 0.59 5.12 31.80
C PRO A 469 2.10 5.01 31.97
N GLY A 470 2.82 6.01 31.45
CA GLY A 470 4.28 6.11 31.53
C GLY A 470 5.05 5.34 30.45
N GLN A 471 4.36 4.72 29.49
CA GLN A 471 4.97 3.99 28.39
C GLN A 471 5.08 4.85 27.12
N PRO A 472 6.05 4.55 26.22
CA PRO A 472 6.15 5.19 24.90
C PRO A 472 5.04 4.77 23.93
N TRP A 473 4.39 3.64 24.18
CA TRP A 473 3.43 3.01 23.28
C TRP A 473 2.29 2.39 24.07
N ASP A 474 1.23 2.05 23.36
CA ASP A 474 0.21 1.13 23.82
C ASP A 474 0.68 -0.32 23.55
N TYR A 475 1.04 -1.03 24.61
CA TYR A 475 1.55 -2.38 24.50
C TYR A 475 0.43 -3.40 24.62
N LEU A 476 0.62 -4.54 23.96
CA LEU A 476 -0.17 -5.72 24.24
C LEU A 476 -0.07 -6.11 25.72
N THR A 477 -1.19 -6.58 26.26
CA THR A 477 -1.23 -7.03 27.65
C THR A 477 -0.78 -8.48 27.76
N CYS A 478 0.16 -8.72 28.67
CA CYS A 478 0.53 -10.07 29.08
C CYS A 478 -0.47 -10.61 30.10
N THR A 479 -1.43 -11.41 29.62
CA THR A 479 -2.61 -11.84 30.40
C THR A 479 -2.30 -12.76 31.58
N THR A 480 -1.17 -13.49 31.56
CA THR A 480 -0.73 -14.37 32.66
C THR A 480 0.79 -14.38 32.76
N PRO A 481 1.43 -13.39 33.40
CA PRO A 481 2.89 -13.26 33.44
C PRO A 481 3.61 -14.56 33.84
N GLY A 482 4.56 -15.00 33.01
CA GLY A 482 5.44 -16.13 33.27
C GLY A 482 5.52 -17.12 32.10
N ALA A 483 5.95 -18.35 32.36
CA ALA A 483 6.21 -19.36 31.32
C ALA A 483 4.97 -19.82 30.51
N ALA A 484 3.79 -19.30 30.82
CA ALA A 484 2.54 -19.56 30.13
C ALA A 484 1.80 -18.25 29.77
N GLY A 485 2.48 -17.10 29.83
CA GLY A 485 1.89 -15.83 29.48
C GLY A 485 1.59 -15.72 28.01
N SER A 486 0.41 -15.21 27.71
CA SER A 486 -0.06 -14.94 26.35
C SER A 486 -0.29 -13.45 26.19
N CYS A 487 0.19 -12.93 25.07
CA CYS A 487 -0.09 -11.57 24.62
C CYS A 487 -1.50 -11.49 24.02
N GLY A 488 -2.26 -10.49 24.47
CA GLY A 488 -3.60 -10.20 23.96
C GLY A 488 -3.90 -8.71 24.06
N PRO A 489 -4.93 -8.23 23.34
CA PRO A 489 -5.31 -6.82 23.39
C PRO A 489 -5.60 -6.39 24.82
N ASP A 490 -5.31 -5.13 25.14
CA ASP A 490 -5.60 -4.58 26.46
C ASP A 490 -7.10 -4.76 26.78
N PRO A 491 -7.46 -5.39 27.92
CA PRO A 491 -8.85 -5.46 28.36
C PRO A 491 -9.34 -4.05 28.74
N MET A 492 -9.87 -3.31 27.76
CA MET A 492 -10.53 -2.01 27.95
C MET A 492 -11.59 -2.01 29.07
#